data_AF-A0A4S3KQD1-F1
#
_entry.id   AF-A0A4S3KQD1-F1
#
_cell.length_a   1.000
_cell.length_b   1.000
_cell.length_c   1.000
_cell.angle_alpha   90.00
_cell.angle_beta   90.00
_cell.angle_gamma   90.00
#
_symmetry.space_group_name_H-M   'P 1'
#
loop_
_entity.id
_entity.type
_entity.pdbx_description
1 polymer ?
#
loop_
_entity_poly.entity_id
_entity_poly.type
_entity_poly.pdbx_seq_one_letter_code
_entity_poly.pdbx_strand_id
1 'polypeptide(L)'
;MLLAGCNGNVRSGGPVVANVPLHYDMVLESYKNGQFLLDGALLSPEDLASHFRYLDERKKLPKTVLLKPSSESSVKDSQLRWFAGLQVTFGFTGYADLDGKLTLVNAQAHPDDKKK
;
A
#
# COMPACT_ATOMS: atom_id res chain seq x y z
N MET A 1 -34.59 -12.19 -30.96
CA MET A 1 -33.75 -12.28 -29.74
C MET A 1 -33.05 -10.95 -29.54
N LEU A 2 -33.60 -10.09 -28.69
CA LEU A 2 -32.93 -8.87 -28.25
C LEU A 2 -31.86 -9.28 -27.24
N LEU A 3 -30.59 -9.16 -27.62
CA LEU A 3 -29.49 -9.19 -26.65
C LEU A 3 -29.60 -7.93 -25.80
N ALA A 4 -30.19 -8.07 -24.62
CA ALA A 4 -30.05 -7.12 -23.53
C ALA A 4 -28.56 -7.07 -23.17
N GLY A 5 -27.83 -6.20 -23.85
CA GLY A 5 -26.50 -5.78 -23.44
C GLY A 5 -26.63 -5.24 -22.02
N CYS A 6 -26.18 -6.04 -21.05
CA CYS A 6 -26.03 -5.60 -19.69
C CYS A 6 -25.18 -4.34 -19.71
N ASN A 7 -25.84 -3.26 -19.31
CA ASN A 7 -25.27 -1.98 -18.99
C ASN A 7 -24.25 -2.20 -17.87
N GLY A 8 -23.02 -2.56 -18.26
CA GLY A 8 -21.85 -2.59 -17.40
C GLY A 8 -21.53 -1.14 -17.05
N ASN A 9 -22.29 -0.62 -16.09
CA ASN A 9 -22.07 0.67 -15.47
C ASN A 9 -20.69 0.61 -14.82
N VAL A 10 -19.67 0.98 -15.60
CA VAL A 10 -18.34 1.29 -15.11
C VAL A 10 -18.54 2.49 -14.21
N ARG A 11 -18.82 2.21 -12.93
CA ARG A 11 -18.64 3.21 -11.89
C ARG A 11 -17.17 3.56 -11.96
N SER A 12 -16.87 4.70 -12.58
CA SER A 12 -15.69 5.48 -12.27
C SER A 12 -15.73 5.73 -10.77
N GLY A 13 -15.14 4.79 -10.02
CA GLY A 13 -14.98 4.90 -8.59
C GLY A 13 -14.09 6.10 -8.36
N GLY A 14 -14.71 7.23 -8.02
CA GLY A 14 -14.05 8.28 -7.27
C GLY A 14 -13.30 7.65 -6.09
N PRO A 15 -12.23 8.29 -5.60
CA PRO A 15 -11.25 7.70 -4.69
C PRO A 15 -12.00 6.89 -3.65
N VAL A 16 -11.90 5.57 -3.76
CA VAL A 16 -12.60 4.66 -2.87
C VAL A 16 -12.00 4.98 -1.51
N VAL A 17 -12.75 5.75 -0.70
CA VAL A 17 -12.51 5.90 0.73
C VAL A 17 -12.86 4.53 1.30
N ALA A 18 -11.96 3.57 1.02
CA ALA A 18 -12.10 2.19 1.38
C ALA A 18 -12.32 2.16 2.87
N ASN A 19 -13.24 1.34 3.34
CA ASN A 19 -13.56 1.12 4.75
C ASN A 19 -12.26 0.92 5.54
N VAL A 20 -11.69 2.02 6.05
CA VAL A 20 -10.34 2.05 6.60
C VAL A 20 -10.43 1.42 7.98
N PRO A 21 -9.71 0.31 8.25
CA PRO A 21 -9.75 -0.29 9.57
C PRO A 21 -9.17 0.69 10.60
N LEU A 22 -9.85 0.83 11.74
CA LEU A 22 -9.41 1.69 12.85
C LEU A 22 -8.07 1.24 13.45
N HIS A 23 -7.72 -0.04 13.24
CA HIS A 23 -6.50 -0.66 13.71
C HIS A 23 -5.79 -1.36 12.56
N TYR A 24 -4.48 -1.16 12.48
CA TYR A 24 -3.59 -1.84 11.55
C TYR A 24 -2.68 -2.78 12.34
N ASP A 25 -2.41 -3.96 11.79
CA ASP A 25 -1.44 -4.88 12.39
C ASP A 25 -0.03 -4.28 12.41
N MET A 26 0.29 -3.45 11.42
CA MET A 26 1.57 -2.79 11.29
C MET A 26 1.43 -1.37 10.73
N VAL A 27 2.18 -0.43 11.30
CA VAL A 27 2.25 0.95 10.83
C VAL A 27 3.69 1.29 10.50
N LEU A 28 3.90 1.71 9.26
CA LEU A 28 5.15 2.17 8.69
C LEU A 28 5.07 3.67 8.44
N GLU A 29 6.17 4.34 8.69
CA GLU A 29 6.35 5.76 8.48
C GLU A 29 7.35 5.99 7.35
N SER A 30 7.01 6.83 6.38
CA SER A 30 7.98 7.26 5.37
C SER A 30 9.08 8.08 6.05
N TYR A 31 10.35 7.77 5.78
CA TYR A 31 11.47 8.58 6.25
C TYR A 31 12.31 9.13 5.09
N LYS A 32 13.24 10.04 5.43
CA LYS A 32 14.22 10.59 4.50
C LYS A 32 15.03 9.47 3.86
N ASN A 33 15.60 9.76 2.68
CA ASN A 33 16.42 8.84 1.89
C ASN A 33 15.73 7.54 1.43
N GLY A 34 14.39 7.50 1.42
CA GLY A 34 13.65 6.31 1.01
C GLY A 34 13.65 5.21 2.06
N GLN A 35 14.03 5.53 3.29
CA GLN A 35 13.93 4.65 4.44
C GLN A 35 12.51 4.65 5.01
N PHE A 36 12.27 3.74 5.94
CA PHE A 36 11.01 3.59 6.64
C PHE A 36 11.25 3.60 8.14
N LEU A 37 10.36 4.20 8.89
CA LEU A 37 10.31 4.12 10.34
C LEU A 37 9.26 3.07 10.71
N LEU A 38 9.65 2.06 11.49
CA LEU A 38 8.76 1.05 12.05
C LEU A 38 8.88 1.11 13.56
N ASP A 39 7.82 1.53 14.26
CA ASP A 39 7.82 1.65 15.73
C ASP A 39 8.99 2.50 16.28
N GLY A 40 9.40 3.54 15.54
CA GLY A 40 10.56 4.38 15.87
C GLY A 40 11.92 3.82 15.43
N ALA A 41 11.98 2.61 14.88
CA ALA A 41 13.20 2.03 14.30
C ALA A 41 13.33 2.41 12.83
N LEU A 42 14.48 3.00 12.46
CA LEU A 42 14.78 3.35 11.08
C LEU A 42 15.28 2.11 10.32
N LEU A 43 14.53 1.71 9.30
CA LEU A 43 14.79 0.54 8.47
C LEU A 43 14.96 0.95 7.01
N SER A 44 15.99 0.38 6.38
CA SER A 44 16.11 0.45 4.93
C SER A 44 15.05 -0.44 4.27
N PRO A 45 14.71 -0.22 2.99
CA PRO A 45 13.78 -1.09 2.27
C PRO A 45 14.18 -2.58 2.35
N GLU A 46 15.47 -2.87 2.23
CA GLU A 46 16.02 -4.24 2.34
C GLU A 46 15.80 -4.87 3.73
N ASP A 47 16.06 -4.12 4.80
CA ASP A 47 15.85 -4.57 6.18
C ASP A 47 14.37 -4.81 6.45
N LEU A 48 13.52 -3.91 5.95
CA LEU A 48 12.08 -4.04 6.10
C LEU A 48 11.55 -5.25 5.32
N ALA A 49 11.98 -5.47 4.07
CA ALA A 49 11.63 -6.69 3.33
C ALA A 49 12.07 -7.96 4.07
N SER A 50 13.26 -7.95 4.65
CA SER A 50 13.78 -9.07 5.46
C SER A 50 12.93 -9.29 6.71
N HIS A 51 12.49 -8.20 7.35
CA HIS A 51 11.56 -8.25 8.48
C HIS A 51 10.21 -8.88 8.10
N PHE A 52 9.62 -8.47 6.98
CA PHE A 52 8.39 -9.08 6.46
C PHE A 52 8.55 -10.57 6.15
N ARG A 53 9.66 -10.95 5.53
CA ARG A 53 9.99 -12.35 5.25
C ARG A 53 10.10 -13.17 6.53
N TYR A 54 10.77 -12.65 7.55
CA TYR A 54 10.85 -13.29 8.85
C TYR A 54 9.47 -13.45 9.52
N LEU A 55 8.56 -12.48 9.36
CA LEU A 55 7.19 -12.58 9.85
C LEU A 55 6.38 -13.63 9.09
N ASP A 56 6.56 -13.72 7.78
CA ASP A 56 5.96 -14.74 6.91
C ASP A 56 6.37 -16.16 7.35
N GLU A 57 7.67 -16.40 7.55
CA GLU A 57 8.21 -17.68 8.01
C GLU A 57 7.64 -18.09 9.38
N ARG A 58 7.32 -17.11 10.23
CA ARG A 58 6.70 -17.33 11.54
C ARG A 58 5.17 -17.39 11.52
N LYS A 59 4.55 -17.29 10.34
CA LYS A 59 3.09 -17.17 10.16
C LYS A 59 2.48 -16.01 10.97
N LYS A 60 3.27 -14.96 11.17
CA LYS A 60 2.88 -13.71 11.85
C LYS A 60 2.84 -12.54 10.86
N LEU A 61 2.59 -12.83 9.59
CA LEU A 61 2.49 -11.80 8.57
C LEU A 61 1.32 -10.85 8.90
N PRO A 62 1.54 -9.53 8.92
CA PRO A 62 0.47 -8.57 9.15
C PRO A 62 -0.55 -8.64 8.01
N LYS A 63 -1.84 -8.63 8.33
CA LYS A 63 -2.90 -8.63 7.31
C LYS A 63 -3.14 -7.24 6.75
N THR A 64 -2.94 -6.22 7.58
CA THR A 64 -3.14 -4.81 7.26
C THR A 64 -1.90 -4.01 7.61
N VAL A 65 -1.40 -3.25 6.64
CA VAL A 65 -0.22 -2.40 6.81
C VAL A 65 -0.54 -0.99 6.37
N LEU A 66 -0.30 -0.01 7.24
CA LEU A 66 -0.43 1.40 6.93
C LEU A 66 0.94 2.02 6.68
N LEU A 67 1.10 2.72 5.56
CA LEU A 67 2.23 3.60 5.26
C LEU A 67 1.78 5.04 5.45
N LYS A 68 2.28 5.73 6.47
CA LYS A 68 1.96 7.14 6.73
C LYS A 68 3.19 8.04 6.54
N PRO A 69 3.02 9.34 6.26
CA PRO A 69 4.16 10.25 6.23
C PRO A 69 4.70 10.43 7.65
N SER A 70 6.02 10.54 7.80
CA SER A 70 6.59 11.01 9.07
C SER A 70 6.66 12.53 9.09
N SER A 71 6.92 13.10 10.27
CA SER A 71 7.22 14.54 10.41
C SER A 71 8.43 15.00 9.58
N GLU A 72 9.32 14.07 9.22
CA GLU A 72 10.56 14.36 8.50
C GLU A 72 10.41 14.24 6.97
N SER A 73 9.45 13.47 6.47
CA SER A 73 9.25 13.27 5.03
C SER A 73 7.84 12.76 4.70
N SER A 74 7.27 13.33 3.64
CA SER A 74 6.08 12.78 2.98
C SER A 74 6.37 11.43 2.32
N VAL A 75 5.32 10.67 2.05
CA VAL A 75 5.40 9.42 1.29
C VAL A 75 5.74 9.72 -0.17
N LYS A 76 6.83 9.16 -0.69
CA LYS A 76 7.26 9.33 -2.09
C LYS A 76 6.73 8.22 -3.01
N ASP A 77 6.60 8.50 -4.30
CA ASP A 77 6.21 7.50 -5.31
C ASP A 77 7.11 6.26 -5.33
N SER A 78 8.41 6.43 -5.09
CA SER A 78 9.35 5.30 -4.99
C SER A 78 9.01 4.37 -3.83
N GLN A 79 8.65 4.93 -2.68
CA GLN A 79 8.25 4.17 -1.49
C GLN A 79 6.88 3.52 -1.70
N LEU A 80 5.92 4.22 -2.33
CA LEU A 80 4.62 3.65 -2.68
C LEU A 80 4.76 2.45 -3.61
N ARG A 81 5.58 2.56 -4.66
CA ARG A 81 5.82 1.45 -5.61
C ARG A 81 6.47 0.27 -4.91
N TRP A 82 7.47 0.52 -4.07
CA TRP A 82 8.13 -0.53 -3.31
C TRP A 82 7.17 -1.23 -2.33
N PHE A 83 6.35 -0.44 -1.63
CA PHE A 83 5.33 -0.94 -0.72
C PHE A 83 4.22 -1.74 -1.44
N ALA A 84 3.77 -1.27 -2.60
CA ALA A 84 2.86 -2.03 -3.45
C ALA A 84 3.46 -3.36 -3.91
N GLY A 85 4.76 -3.40 -4.19
CA GLY A 85 5.49 -4.63 -4.48
C GLY A 85 5.45 -5.62 -3.32
N LEU A 86 5.74 -5.16 -2.09
CA LEU A 86 5.60 -5.97 -0.88
C LEU A 86 4.19 -6.52 -0.72
N GLN A 87 3.18 -5.69 -0.95
CA GLN A 87 1.78 -6.10 -0.86
C GLN A 87 1.47 -7.30 -1.76
N VAL A 88 2.00 -7.33 -2.98
CA VAL A 88 1.85 -8.46 -3.90
C VAL A 88 2.66 -9.66 -3.43
N THR A 89 3.90 -9.45 -3.00
CA THR A 89 4.79 -10.53 -2.55
C THR A 89 4.23 -11.29 -1.35
N PHE A 90 3.68 -10.56 -0.39
CA PHE A 90 3.24 -11.11 0.88
C PHE A 90 1.72 -11.27 0.97
N GLY A 91 0.94 -10.63 0.08
CA GLY A 91 -0.52 -10.77 0.03
C GLY A 91 -1.27 -10.05 1.17
N PHE A 92 -0.67 -9.04 1.80
CA PHE A 92 -1.36 -8.21 2.80
C PHE A 92 -2.17 -7.09 2.15
N THR A 93 -2.96 -6.35 2.94
CA THR A 93 -3.66 -5.14 2.49
C THR A 93 -2.86 -3.89 2.88
N GLY A 94 -2.39 -3.14 1.88
CA GLY A 94 -1.65 -1.92 2.08
C GLY A 94 -2.54 -0.68 2.05
N TYR A 95 -2.33 0.23 2.98
CA TYR A 95 -2.95 1.55 3.02
C TYR A 95 -1.85 2.60 3.02
N ALA A 96 -2.04 3.72 2.32
CA ALA A 96 -1.14 4.85 2.33
C ALA A 96 -1.88 6.10 2.80
N ASP A 97 -1.38 6.75 3.85
CA ASP A 97 -1.80 8.10 4.19
C ASP A 97 -1.02 9.09 3.31
N LEU A 98 -1.74 9.85 2.52
CA LEU A 98 -1.18 10.91 1.67
C LEU A 98 -1.74 12.24 2.16
N ASP A 99 -1.00 12.87 3.07
CA ASP A 99 -1.36 14.21 3.59
C ASP A 99 -2.73 14.21 4.31
N GLY A 100 -2.97 13.21 5.16
CA GLY A 100 -4.24 13.00 5.86
C GLY A 100 -5.31 12.32 5.01
N LYS A 101 -4.99 11.94 3.77
CA LYS A 101 -5.89 11.15 2.90
C LYS A 101 -5.46 9.70 2.88
N LEU A 102 -6.13 8.89 3.69
CA LEU A 102 -6.00 7.45 3.68
C LEU A 102 -6.52 6.88 2.36
N THR A 103 -5.58 6.32 1.60
CA THR A 103 -5.80 5.74 0.28
C THR A 103 -5.44 4.25 0.33
N LEU A 104 -6.30 3.39 -0.21
CA LEU A 104 -5.97 1.98 -0.36
C LEU A 104 -4.87 1.84 -1.40
N VAL A 105 -3.74 1.23 -1.03
CA VAL A 105 -2.70 0.89 -2.01
C VAL A 105 -3.22 -0.31 -2.78
N ASN A 106 -3.69 -0.04 -4.00
CA ASN A 106 -3.99 -1.10 -4.92
C ASN A 106 -2.71 -1.44 -5.69
N ALA A 107 -2.22 -2.65 -5.47
CA ALA A 107 -1.24 -3.25 -6.38
C ALA A 107 -1.86 -3.65 -7.73
N GLN A 108 -3.11 -3.24 -8.01
CA GLN A 108 -3.64 -3.25 -9.37
C GLN A 108 -2.87 -2.21 -10.16
N ALA A 109 -1.91 -2.71 -10.93
CA ALA A 109 -1.34 -2.15 -12.15
C ALA A 109 -1.31 -0.61 -12.23
N HIS A 110 -0.10 -0.06 -12.36
CA HIS A 110 0.10 1.11 -13.19
C HIS A 110 -0.86 1.04 -14.40
N PRO A 111 -1.84 1.95 -14.57
CA PRO A 111 -2.53 2.10 -15.85
C PRO A 111 -1.63 2.89 -16.82
N ASP A 112 -0.34 2.53 -16.88
CA ASP A 112 0.64 3.05 -17.84
C ASP A 112 1.16 1.88 -18.69
N ASP A 113 0.21 1.10 -19.21
CA ASP A 113 0.39 0.34 -20.45
C ASP A 113 -0.72 0.77 -21.42
N LYS A 114 -0.78 2.08 -21.69
CA LYS A 114 -1.52 2.66 -22.83
C LYS A 114 -0.85 3.95 -23.33
N LYS A 115 0.36 3.81 -23.86
CA LYS A 115 0.98 4.64 -24.91
C LYS A 115 2.36 4.01 -25.14
N LYS A 116 2.63 3.30 -26.24
CA LYS A 116 2.51 3.75 -27.63
C LYS A 116 2.73 2.57 -28.57
#